data_AF-A0A5C6RGC6-F1
#
_entry.id   AF-A0A5C6RGC6-F1
#
_cell.length_a   1.000
_cell.length_b   1.000
_cell.length_c   1.000
_cell.angle_alpha   90.00
_cell.angle_beta   90.00
_cell.angle_gamma   90.00
#
_symmetry.space_group_name_H-M   'P 1'
#
loop_
_entity.id
_entity.type
_entity.pdbx_description
1 polymer ?
#
loop_
_entity_poly.entity_id
_entity_poly.type
_entity_poly.pdbx_seq_one_letter_code
_entity_poly.pdbx_strand_id
1 'polypeptide(L)'
;MQIIIKTPPGEVERARKWWAGLEAQWKMAYNEAVYGKGPTLEPPREDELMLLLIQVDTLRFAGPLAPHPNLSFALTNLSGLIPLYRLTYLSVSNMLVESLEPLRRHTNLEHLFVYDNRLGSLAGIEGMKGLKDLYCQNNRITSLGPISGLHQLENLYVSGNPLEKVDGLGAEHKAQLKNFYLLPCPALPDEEVIRVEHTLGIRCMKG
;
A
#
# COMPACT_ATOMS: atom_id res chain seq x y z
N MET A 1 5.79 33.04 -5.73
CA MET A 1 6.01 32.89 -7.19
C MET A 1 5.13 31.72 -7.64
N GLN A 2 3.94 32.00 -8.16
CA GLN A 2 3.04 30.96 -8.67
C GLN A 2 3.61 30.46 -10.00
N ILE A 3 4.13 29.24 -10.01
CA ILE A 3 4.41 28.55 -11.26
C ILE A 3 3.03 28.24 -11.85
N ILE A 4 2.56 29.08 -12.77
CA ILE A 4 1.40 28.77 -13.60
C ILE A 4 1.87 27.65 -14.53
N ILE A 5 1.70 26.41 -14.09
CA ILE A 5 1.72 25.28 -15.01
C ILE A 5 0.57 25.55 -15.97
N LYS A 6 0.87 25.96 -17.20
CA LYS A 6 -0.14 25.98 -18.28
C LYS A 6 -0.48 24.54 -18.61
N THR A 7 -1.30 23.94 -17.76
CA THR A 7 -1.82 22.60 -17.95
C THR A 7 -2.67 22.59 -19.22
N PRO A 8 -2.43 21.67 -20.18
CA PRO A 8 -3.25 21.57 -21.37
C PRO A 8 -4.74 21.38 -21.00
N PRO A 9 -5.69 22.04 -21.68
CA PRO A 9 -7.12 21.92 -21.37
C PRO A 9 -7.64 20.47 -21.32
N GLY A 10 -7.05 19.58 -22.11
CA GLY A 10 -7.40 18.16 -22.12
C GLY A 10 -7.02 17.39 -20.84
N GLU A 11 -6.01 17.82 -20.10
CA GLU A 11 -5.62 17.17 -18.84
C GLU A 11 -6.54 17.59 -17.70
N VAL A 12 -6.95 18.86 -17.67
CA VAL A 12 -7.92 19.37 -16.70
C VAL A 12 -9.27 18.67 -16.85
N GLU A 13 -9.73 18.47 -18.10
CA GLU A 13 -10.97 17.72 -18.35
C GLU A 13 -10.86 16.25 -17.93
N ARG A 14 -9.70 15.61 -18.14
CA ARG A 14 -9.44 14.25 -17.64
C ARG A 14 -9.48 14.20 -16.11
N ALA A 15 -8.90 15.19 -15.44
CA ALA A 15 -8.91 15.29 -13.98
C ALA A 15 -10.33 15.43 -13.43
N ARG A 16 -11.16 16.28 -14.06
CA ARG A 16 -12.57 16.47 -13.72
C ARG A 16 -13.36 15.17 -13.90
N LYS A 17 -13.20 14.48 -15.03
CA LYS A 17 -13.87 13.20 -15.29
C LYS A 17 -13.46 12.13 -14.29
N TRP A 18 -12.17 12.06 -13.97
CA TRP A 18 -11.68 11.16 -12.93
C TRP A 18 -12.34 11.45 -11.58
N TRP A 19 -12.29 12.70 -11.10
CA TRP A 19 -12.92 13.08 -9.84
C TRP A 19 -14.42 12.75 -9.83
N ALA A 20 -15.13 13.09 -10.91
CA ALA A 20 -16.56 12.82 -11.03
C ALA A 20 -16.87 11.32 -10.89
N GLY A 21 -16.02 10.45 -11.48
CA GLY A 21 -16.15 9.00 -11.44
C GLY A 21 -15.68 8.32 -10.14
N LEU A 22 -15.08 9.04 -9.20
CA LEU A 22 -14.70 8.48 -7.90
C LEU A 22 -15.93 8.08 -7.08
N GLU A 23 -15.81 6.94 -6.38
CA GLU A 23 -16.71 6.55 -5.31
C GLU A 23 -16.76 7.65 -4.22
N ALA A 24 -17.90 7.76 -3.53
CA ALA A 24 -18.10 8.76 -2.49
C ALA A 24 -17.02 8.71 -1.39
N GLN A 25 -16.65 7.49 -0.95
CA GLN A 25 -15.59 7.28 0.05
C GLN A 25 -14.25 7.91 -0.37
N TRP A 26 -13.92 7.86 -1.67
CA TRP A 26 -12.66 8.38 -2.20
C TRP A 26 -12.67 9.90 -2.32
N LYS A 27 -13.82 10.50 -2.69
CA LYS A 27 -13.99 11.96 -2.67
C LYS A 27 -13.81 12.50 -1.26
N MET A 28 -14.47 11.88 -0.28
CA MET A 28 -14.35 12.22 1.14
C MET A 28 -12.89 12.05 1.62
N ALA A 29 -12.23 10.96 1.21
CA ALA A 29 -10.89 10.64 1.70
C ALA A 29 -9.84 11.63 1.18
N TYR A 30 -9.89 12.00 -0.10
CA TYR A 30 -9.01 13.05 -0.62
C TYR A 30 -9.28 14.39 0.05
N ASN A 31 -10.55 14.77 0.23
CA ASN A 31 -10.88 16.03 0.87
C ASN A 31 -10.41 16.10 2.33
N GLU A 32 -10.50 15.00 3.08
CA GLU A 32 -10.09 14.98 4.48
C GLU A 32 -8.57 14.82 4.64
N ALA A 33 -7.97 13.81 3.99
CA ALA A 33 -6.56 13.46 4.20
C ALA A 33 -5.57 14.30 3.37
N VAL A 34 -5.99 14.82 2.21
CA VAL A 34 -5.10 15.56 1.29
C VAL A 34 -5.37 17.06 1.30
N TYR A 35 -6.64 17.46 1.30
CA TYR A 35 -7.00 18.88 1.17
C TYR A 35 -7.40 19.56 2.48
N GLY A 36 -7.56 18.82 3.59
CA GLY A 36 -7.92 19.37 4.90
C GLY A 36 -9.32 20.01 4.96
N LYS A 37 -10.24 19.61 4.07
CA LYS A 37 -11.61 20.15 3.94
C LYS A 37 -12.67 19.29 4.64
N GLY A 38 -12.25 18.27 5.39
CA GLY A 38 -13.13 17.26 5.98
C GLY A 38 -13.75 16.31 4.96
N PRO A 39 -14.61 15.37 5.37
CA PRO A 39 -15.15 14.31 4.52
C PRO A 39 -16.31 14.82 3.65
N THR A 40 -16.01 15.72 2.70
CA THR A 40 -16.98 16.29 1.75
C THR A 40 -16.90 15.64 0.37
N LEU A 41 -17.98 15.72 -0.40
CA LEU A 41 -18.04 15.31 -1.80
C LEU A 41 -17.69 16.45 -2.78
N GLU A 42 -17.60 17.67 -2.26
CA GLU A 42 -17.30 18.85 -3.06
C GLU A 42 -15.94 18.69 -3.76
N PRO A 43 -15.86 18.98 -5.08
CA PRO A 43 -14.62 18.89 -5.78
C PRO A 43 -13.61 19.93 -5.24
N PRO A 44 -12.33 19.56 -5.10
CA PRO A 44 -11.27 20.53 -4.86
C PRO A 44 -11.09 21.42 -6.11
N ARG A 45 -10.23 22.42 -5.99
CA ARG A 45 -9.94 23.32 -7.12
C ARG A 45 -9.21 22.58 -8.23
N GLU A 46 -9.29 23.08 -9.46
CA GLU A 46 -8.64 22.42 -10.61
C GLU A 46 -7.13 22.30 -10.45
N ASP A 47 -6.47 23.34 -9.91
CA ASP A 47 -5.04 23.33 -9.61
C ASP A 47 -4.69 22.24 -8.59
N GLU A 48 -5.50 22.08 -7.54
CA GLU A 48 -5.35 21.01 -6.54
C GLU A 48 -5.46 19.62 -7.17
N LEU A 49 -6.48 19.37 -8.02
CA LEU A 49 -6.63 18.10 -8.74
C LEU A 49 -5.44 17.81 -9.65
N MET A 50 -4.95 18.83 -10.35
CA MET A 50 -3.83 18.67 -11.26
C MET A 50 -2.55 18.34 -10.51
N LEU A 51 -2.26 19.03 -9.40
CA LEU A 51 -1.12 18.73 -8.53
C LEU A 51 -1.19 17.29 -8.03
N LEU A 52 -2.37 16.84 -7.59
CA LEU A 52 -2.58 15.46 -7.17
C LEU A 52 -2.26 14.46 -8.30
N LEU A 53 -2.78 14.66 -9.51
CA LEU A 53 -2.62 13.68 -10.58
C LEU A 53 -1.22 13.64 -11.21
N ILE A 54 -0.49 14.77 -11.20
CA ILE A 54 0.78 14.89 -11.95
C ILE A 54 2.01 14.93 -11.06
N GLN A 55 1.88 15.34 -9.79
CA GLN A 55 3.01 15.53 -8.89
C GLN A 55 3.02 14.61 -7.68
N VAL A 56 1.89 14.02 -7.28
CA VAL A 56 1.87 13.20 -6.06
C VAL A 56 2.71 11.93 -6.23
N ASP A 57 3.64 11.74 -5.31
CA ASP A 57 4.43 10.53 -5.15
C ASP A 57 4.20 9.86 -3.79
N THR A 58 3.62 10.60 -2.84
CA THR A 58 3.43 10.20 -1.45
C THR A 58 1.98 10.39 -1.05
N LEU A 59 1.32 9.31 -0.62
CA LEU A 59 -0.02 9.36 -0.05
C LEU A 59 -0.13 8.56 1.24
N ARG A 60 -0.92 9.10 2.18
CA ARG A 60 -1.21 8.47 3.46
C ARG A 60 -2.68 8.58 3.80
N PHE A 61 -3.30 7.44 4.05
CA PHE A 61 -4.67 7.26 4.51
C PHE A 61 -4.67 6.35 5.74
N ALA A 62 -4.85 6.93 6.92
CA ALA A 62 -4.88 6.23 8.19
C ALA A 62 -6.27 6.36 8.79
N GLY A 63 -6.92 5.21 8.99
CA GLY A 63 -8.30 5.16 9.43
C GLY A 63 -8.48 5.53 10.90
N PRO A 64 -9.73 5.54 11.40
CA PRO A 64 -10.10 6.13 12.68
C PRO A 64 -9.44 5.48 13.90
N LEU A 65 -9.02 4.22 13.77
CA LEU A 65 -8.39 3.44 14.83
C LEU A 65 -6.86 3.52 14.81
N ALA A 66 -6.28 4.19 13.81
CA ALA A 66 -4.84 4.38 13.75
C ALA A 66 -4.35 5.29 14.90
N PRO A 67 -3.09 5.16 15.36
CA PRO A 67 -2.51 6.05 16.38
C PRO A 67 -2.54 7.54 16.00
N HIS A 68 -2.41 7.82 14.70
CA HIS A 68 -2.45 9.17 14.12
C HIS A 68 -3.41 9.19 12.93
N PRO A 69 -4.73 9.21 13.17
CA PRO A 69 -5.73 9.15 12.11
C PRO A 69 -5.68 10.44 11.28
N ASN A 70 -5.89 10.30 9.97
CA ASN A 70 -6.17 11.44 9.08
C ASN A 70 -7.42 11.20 8.23
N LEU A 71 -8.22 10.19 8.59
CA LEU A 71 -9.56 9.95 8.09
C LEU A 71 -10.50 9.62 9.25
N SER A 72 -11.72 10.14 9.18
CA SER A 72 -12.79 9.90 10.16
C SER A 72 -13.62 8.65 9.87
N PHE A 73 -13.34 7.97 8.75
CA PHE A 73 -14.01 6.75 8.31
C PHE A 73 -13.01 5.77 7.67
N ALA A 74 -13.44 4.52 7.49
CA ALA A 74 -12.60 3.48 6.91
C ALA A 74 -12.89 3.28 5.42
N LEU A 75 -11.83 3.16 4.62
CA LEU A 75 -11.91 2.79 3.21
C LEU A 75 -12.11 1.27 3.05
N THR A 76 -12.82 0.86 2.01
CA THR A 76 -13.11 -0.57 1.73
C THR A 76 -12.35 -1.14 0.55
N ASN A 77 -11.78 -0.30 -0.31
CA ASN A 77 -11.03 -0.72 -1.49
C ASN A 77 -9.94 0.31 -1.84
N LEU A 78 -9.16 0.05 -2.89
CA LEU A 78 -8.09 0.92 -3.41
C LEU A 78 -8.41 1.55 -4.78
N SER A 79 -9.68 1.58 -5.19
CA SER A 79 -10.08 1.97 -6.56
C SER A 79 -9.71 3.42 -6.91
N GLY A 80 -9.78 4.33 -5.93
CA GLY A 80 -9.45 5.74 -6.12
C GLY A 80 -7.97 6.05 -6.35
N LEU A 81 -7.08 5.06 -6.20
CA LEU A 81 -5.65 5.20 -6.43
C LEU A 81 -5.22 4.83 -7.86
N ILE A 82 -6.07 4.14 -8.63
CA ILE A 82 -5.73 3.56 -9.95
C ILE A 82 -4.97 4.52 -10.90
N PRO A 83 -5.33 5.81 -11.05
CA PRO A 83 -4.60 6.69 -11.98
C PRO A 83 -3.30 7.27 -11.41
N LEU A 84 -2.97 7.03 -10.14
CA LEU A 84 -1.82 7.62 -9.45
C LEU A 84 -0.57 6.74 -9.57
N TYR A 85 -0.22 6.34 -10.79
CA TYR A 85 0.90 5.42 -11.08
C TYR A 85 2.30 5.97 -10.74
N ARG A 86 2.39 7.25 -10.33
CA ARG A 86 3.65 7.92 -9.92
C ARG A 86 4.00 7.72 -8.45
N LEU A 87 3.11 7.11 -7.66
CA LEU A 87 3.36 6.87 -6.24
C LEU A 87 4.64 6.04 -6.04
N THR A 88 5.51 6.53 -5.15
CA THR A 88 6.69 5.84 -4.61
C THR A 88 6.45 5.43 -3.15
N TYR A 89 5.60 6.17 -2.44
CA TYR A 89 5.21 5.90 -1.05
C TYR A 89 3.68 5.87 -0.92
N LEU A 90 3.15 4.77 -0.39
CA LEU A 90 1.74 4.64 -0.08
C LEU A 90 1.54 4.01 1.30
N SER A 91 0.76 4.69 2.14
CA SER A 91 0.27 4.16 3.40
C SER A 91 -1.25 4.16 3.42
N VAL A 92 -1.86 2.98 3.59
CA VAL A 92 -3.30 2.77 3.77
C VAL A 92 -3.50 1.82 4.95
N SER A 93 -3.62 2.34 6.17
CA SER A 93 -3.60 1.53 7.40
C SER A 93 -4.86 1.71 8.24
N ASN A 94 -5.23 0.70 9.04
CA ASN A 94 -6.42 0.72 9.91
C ASN A 94 -7.72 0.95 9.10
N MET A 95 -7.85 0.25 7.98
CA MET A 95 -8.99 0.32 7.06
C MET A 95 -9.66 -1.05 6.90
N LEU A 96 -10.60 -1.19 5.96
CA LEU A 96 -11.30 -2.43 5.65
C LEU A 96 -10.92 -2.98 4.26
N VAL A 97 -9.72 -2.68 3.77
CA VAL A 97 -9.28 -3.07 2.42
C VAL A 97 -9.03 -4.57 2.35
N GLU A 98 -9.56 -5.21 1.31
CA GLU A 98 -9.48 -6.67 1.12
C GLU A 98 -8.56 -7.11 -0.04
N SER A 99 -8.19 -6.20 -0.95
CA SER A 99 -7.37 -6.51 -2.13
C SER A 99 -6.43 -5.38 -2.54
N LEU A 100 -5.23 -5.78 -3.01
CA LEU A 100 -4.23 -4.89 -3.61
C LEU A 100 -4.30 -4.85 -5.14
N GLU A 101 -5.24 -5.55 -5.78
CA GLU A 101 -5.37 -5.58 -7.25
C GLU A 101 -5.44 -4.19 -7.92
N PRO A 102 -6.14 -3.17 -7.35
CA PRO A 102 -6.11 -1.83 -7.91
C PRO A 102 -4.70 -1.22 -7.99
N LEU A 103 -3.74 -1.74 -7.22
CA LEU A 103 -2.36 -1.28 -7.23
C LEU A 103 -1.49 -1.91 -8.32
N ARG A 104 -1.97 -2.87 -9.11
CA ARG A 104 -1.16 -3.66 -10.07
C ARG A 104 -0.31 -2.88 -11.10
N ARG A 105 -0.61 -1.60 -11.31
CA ARG A 105 0.12 -0.71 -12.24
C ARG A 105 1.07 0.27 -11.54
N HIS A 106 1.15 0.26 -10.20
CA HIS A 106 2.00 1.17 -9.42
C HIS A 106 3.43 0.61 -9.31
N THR A 107 4.07 0.40 -10.45
CA THR A 107 5.40 -0.24 -10.53
C THR A 107 6.53 0.59 -9.92
N ASN A 108 6.27 1.86 -9.61
CA ASN A 108 7.23 2.79 -8.99
C ASN A 108 7.19 2.78 -7.46
N LEU A 109 6.30 2.00 -6.83
CA LEU A 109 6.23 1.93 -5.37
C LEU A 109 7.51 1.34 -4.79
N GLU A 110 8.10 2.07 -3.85
CA GLU A 110 9.26 1.66 -3.04
C GLU A 110 8.84 1.35 -1.61
N HIS A 111 7.80 2.02 -1.10
CA HIS A 111 7.31 1.84 0.26
C HIS A 111 5.79 1.65 0.28
N LEU A 112 5.34 0.49 0.78
CA LEU A 112 3.94 0.12 0.88
C LEU A 112 3.56 -0.31 2.31
N PHE A 113 2.71 0.47 2.94
CA PHE A 113 2.20 0.22 4.29
C PHE A 113 0.69 -0.02 4.24
N VAL A 114 0.27 -1.27 4.42
CA VAL A 114 -1.12 -1.72 4.33
C VAL A 114 -1.54 -2.57 5.55
N TYR A 115 -0.93 -2.29 6.70
CA TYR A 115 -1.18 -2.99 7.96
C TYR A 115 -2.54 -2.64 8.58
N ASP A 116 -3.04 -3.53 9.45
CA ASP A 116 -4.37 -3.42 10.08
C ASP A 116 -5.48 -3.25 9.02
N ASN A 117 -5.56 -4.20 8.08
CA ASN A 117 -6.58 -4.27 7.04
C ASN A 117 -7.23 -5.67 7.03
N ARG A 118 -7.87 -6.05 5.91
CA ARG A 118 -8.52 -7.34 5.72
C ARG A 118 -7.96 -8.10 4.50
N LEU A 119 -6.72 -7.80 4.09
CA LEU A 119 -6.11 -8.39 2.91
C LEU A 119 -6.02 -9.91 3.05
N GLY A 120 -6.63 -10.65 2.14
CA GLY A 120 -6.51 -12.11 2.07
C GLY A 120 -5.29 -12.59 1.29
N SER A 121 -4.70 -11.70 0.48
CA SER A 121 -3.57 -11.99 -0.40
C SER A 121 -2.79 -10.71 -0.70
N LEU A 122 -1.53 -10.88 -1.10
CA LEU A 122 -0.67 -9.82 -1.62
C LEU A 122 -0.79 -9.66 -3.16
N ALA A 123 -1.69 -10.38 -3.81
CA ALA A 123 -1.91 -10.26 -5.26
C ALA A 123 -2.18 -8.81 -5.68
N GLY A 124 -1.47 -8.36 -6.73
CA GLY A 124 -1.45 -6.98 -7.20
C GLY A 124 -0.12 -6.25 -6.97
N ILE A 125 0.85 -6.82 -6.25
CA ILE A 125 2.17 -6.19 -6.01
C ILE A 125 3.33 -6.81 -6.77
N GLU A 126 3.10 -7.87 -7.55
CA GLU A 126 4.13 -8.69 -8.20
C GLU A 126 5.05 -7.88 -9.14
N GLY A 127 4.52 -6.79 -9.69
CA GLY A 127 5.20 -5.87 -10.61
C GLY A 127 6.03 -4.78 -9.93
N MET A 128 5.96 -4.61 -8.60
CA MET A 128 6.62 -3.53 -7.85
C MET A 128 8.10 -3.85 -7.60
N LYS A 129 8.89 -4.02 -8.66
CA LYS A 129 10.28 -4.53 -8.58
C LYS A 129 11.23 -3.64 -7.76
N GLY A 130 10.88 -2.38 -7.53
CA GLY A 130 11.61 -1.46 -6.67
C GLY A 130 11.16 -1.45 -5.20
N LEU A 131 10.19 -2.29 -4.80
CA LEU A 131 9.64 -2.28 -3.44
C LEU A 131 10.71 -2.70 -2.43
N LYS A 132 11.00 -1.81 -1.48
CA LYS A 132 11.97 -1.98 -0.38
C LYS A 132 11.28 -2.28 0.93
N ASP A 133 10.17 -1.59 1.19
CA ASP A 133 9.43 -1.70 2.45
C ASP A 133 8.01 -2.20 2.20
N LEU A 134 7.70 -3.35 2.81
CA LEU A 134 6.35 -3.90 2.82
C LEU A 134 5.91 -4.18 4.25
N TYR A 135 4.91 -3.40 4.69
CA TYR A 135 4.29 -3.53 6.00
C TYR A 135 2.84 -3.95 5.82
N CYS A 136 2.55 -5.22 6.08
CA CYS A 136 1.22 -5.80 5.92
C CYS A 136 0.83 -6.65 7.14
N GLN A 137 1.37 -6.35 8.32
CA GLN A 137 0.99 -7.00 9.56
C GLN A 137 -0.50 -6.83 9.88
N ASN A 138 -1.06 -7.76 10.66
CA ASN A 138 -2.47 -7.79 11.06
C ASN A 138 -3.43 -7.73 9.87
N ASN A 139 -3.28 -8.68 8.97
CA ASN A 139 -4.18 -8.92 7.84
C ASN A 139 -4.67 -10.38 7.88
N ARG A 140 -5.15 -10.91 6.75
CA ARG A 140 -5.63 -12.30 6.59
C ARG A 140 -4.82 -13.03 5.52
N ILE A 141 -3.55 -12.65 5.33
CA ILE A 141 -2.67 -13.17 4.28
C ILE A 141 -2.24 -14.59 4.66
N THR A 142 -2.38 -15.53 3.73
CA THR A 142 -2.03 -16.95 3.93
C THR A 142 -0.80 -17.39 3.16
N SER A 143 -0.32 -16.56 2.22
CA SER A 143 0.83 -16.84 1.35
C SER A 143 1.58 -15.56 0.98
N LEU A 144 2.90 -15.69 0.87
CA LEU A 144 3.85 -14.68 0.40
C LEU A 144 4.30 -14.94 -1.05
N GLY A 145 3.68 -15.88 -1.78
CA GLY A 145 3.98 -16.16 -3.19
C GLY A 145 4.07 -14.90 -4.11
N PRO A 146 3.19 -13.90 -3.97
CA PRO A 146 3.25 -12.67 -4.79
C PRO A 146 4.54 -11.85 -4.65
N ILE A 147 5.29 -12.01 -3.54
CA ILE A 147 6.56 -11.29 -3.37
C ILE A 147 7.76 -12.00 -3.98
N SER A 148 7.56 -13.15 -4.64
CA SER A 148 8.65 -14.02 -5.14
C SER A 148 9.66 -13.34 -6.06
N GLY A 149 9.27 -12.29 -6.77
CA GLY A 149 10.15 -11.51 -7.62
C GLY A 149 10.50 -10.12 -7.10
N LEU A 150 10.31 -9.83 -5.81
CA LEU A 150 10.56 -8.53 -5.19
C LEU A 150 11.89 -8.53 -4.44
N HIS A 151 12.97 -8.74 -5.18
CA HIS A 151 14.31 -8.96 -4.61
C HIS A 151 14.95 -7.71 -3.98
N GLN A 152 14.32 -6.54 -4.12
CA GLN A 152 14.77 -5.29 -3.49
C GLN A 152 14.21 -5.09 -2.08
N LEU A 153 13.38 -6.02 -1.57
CA LEU A 153 12.83 -5.94 -0.23
C LEU A 153 13.94 -5.92 0.83
N GLU A 154 13.94 -4.86 1.62
CA GLU A 154 14.83 -4.66 2.77
C GLU A 154 14.08 -4.92 4.09
N ASN A 155 12.81 -4.50 4.14
CA ASN A 155 11.97 -4.57 5.34
C ASN A 155 10.63 -5.23 5.00
N LEU A 156 10.36 -6.36 5.65
CA LEU A 156 9.13 -7.14 5.47
C LEU A 156 8.49 -7.42 6.83
N TYR A 157 7.29 -6.87 7.04
CA TYR A 157 6.50 -7.04 8.26
C TYR A 157 5.19 -7.74 7.91
N VAL A 158 5.08 -9.00 8.32
CA VAL A 158 3.96 -9.89 8.00
C VAL A 158 3.32 -10.53 9.24
N SER A 159 3.78 -10.17 10.44
CA SER A 159 3.20 -10.68 11.69
C SER A 159 1.69 -10.44 11.81
N GLY A 160 1.01 -11.23 12.63
CA GLY A 160 -0.45 -11.17 12.78
C GLY A 160 -1.23 -11.69 11.58
N ASN A 161 -0.58 -12.38 10.63
CA ASN A 161 -1.25 -13.03 9.50
C ASN A 161 -1.34 -14.55 9.70
N PRO A 162 -2.40 -15.21 9.19
CA PRO A 162 -2.55 -16.66 9.21
C PRO A 162 -1.72 -17.36 8.11
N LEU A 163 -0.42 -17.05 8.04
CA LEU A 163 0.50 -17.73 7.13
C LEU A 163 0.65 -19.19 7.55
N GLU A 164 0.40 -20.12 6.64
CA GLU A 164 0.64 -21.56 6.88
C GLU A 164 2.05 -21.98 6.48
N LYS A 165 2.68 -21.19 5.59
CA LYS A 165 4.05 -21.38 5.12
C LYS A 165 4.70 -20.05 4.73
N VAL A 166 6.02 -20.05 4.59
CA VAL A 166 6.81 -18.93 4.05
C VAL A 166 7.26 -19.27 2.63
N ASP A 167 6.33 -19.17 1.68
CA ASP A 167 6.61 -19.22 0.26
C ASP A 167 7.07 -17.85 -0.28
N GLY A 168 7.44 -17.78 -1.55
CA GLY A 168 7.92 -16.53 -2.18
C GLY A 168 9.33 -16.10 -1.80
N LEU A 169 9.77 -16.30 -0.55
CA LEU A 169 11.16 -16.02 -0.16
C LEU A 169 12.13 -17.09 -0.69
N GLY A 170 13.29 -16.64 -1.14
CA GLY A 170 14.33 -17.47 -1.75
C GLY A 170 15.71 -16.84 -1.59
N ALA A 171 16.75 -17.52 -2.08
CA ALA A 171 18.15 -17.09 -1.92
C ALA A 171 18.42 -15.65 -2.41
N GLU A 172 17.73 -15.22 -3.48
CA GLU A 172 17.80 -13.86 -4.04
C GLU A 172 17.43 -12.76 -3.03
N HIS A 173 16.57 -13.06 -2.05
CA HIS A 173 16.14 -12.10 -1.03
C HIS A 173 17.16 -11.95 0.10
N LYS A 174 17.98 -12.98 0.34
CA LYS A 174 18.88 -13.04 1.50
C LYS A 174 19.83 -11.84 1.59
N ALA A 175 20.33 -11.37 0.44
CA ALA A 175 21.31 -10.30 0.41
C ALA A 175 20.72 -8.93 0.77
N GLN A 176 19.42 -8.70 0.49
CA GLN A 176 18.78 -7.40 0.69
C GLN A 176 17.92 -7.34 1.94
N LEU A 177 17.28 -8.46 2.32
CA LEU A 177 16.32 -8.48 3.42
C LEU A 177 17.04 -8.32 4.76
N LYS A 178 16.97 -7.12 5.32
CA LYS A 178 17.58 -6.75 6.59
C LYS A 178 16.66 -7.10 7.74
N ASN A 179 15.37 -6.82 7.56
CA ASN A 179 14.37 -6.99 8.59
C ASN A 179 13.20 -7.84 8.11
N PHE A 180 13.04 -9.03 8.69
CA PHE A 180 11.88 -9.89 8.45
C PHE A 180 11.12 -10.17 9.76
N TYR A 181 10.06 -9.40 10.00
CA TYR A 181 9.18 -9.53 11.15
C TYR A 181 8.02 -10.46 10.80
N LEU A 182 8.24 -11.74 11.07
CA LEU A 182 7.32 -12.83 10.76
C LEU A 182 6.40 -13.16 11.94
N LEU A 183 6.90 -13.07 13.17
CA LEU A 183 6.17 -13.57 14.34
C LEU A 183 5.44 -12.44 15.09
N PRO A 184 4.26 -12.72 15.66
CA PRO A 184 3.55 -14.01 15.65
C PRO A 184 2.79 -14.26 14.33
N CYS A 185 2.81 -15.49 13.80
CA CYS A 185 1.89 -15.96 12.76
C CYS A 185 1.20 -17.23 13.26
N PRO A 186 -0.07 -17.18 13.72
CA PRO A 186 -0.66 -18.26 14.51
C PRO A 186 -0.86 -19.57 13.74
N ALA A 187 -0.96 -19.52 12.42
CA ALA A 187 -1.10 -20.71 11.57
C ALA A 187 0.25 -21.27 11.11
N LEU A 188 1.37 -20.62 11.45
CA LEU A 188 2.69 -20.97 10.94
C LEU A 188 3.37 -22.00 11.86
N PRO A 189 3.71 -23.20 11.37
CA PRO A 189 4.43 -24.19 12.16
C PRO A 189 5.85 -23.72 12.51
N ASP A 190 6.33 -24.05 13.71
CA ASP A 190 7.71 -23.74 14.13
C ASP A 190 8.76 -24.37 13.18
N GLU A 191 8.47 -25.54 12.62
CA GLU A 191 9.31 -26.21 11.62
C GLU A 191 9.52 -25.36 10.36
N GLU A 192 8.53 -24.56 9.97
CA GLU A 192 8.64 -23.67 8.82
C GLU A 192 9.54 -22.47 9.12
N VAL A 193 9.47 -21.94 10.34
CA VAL A 193 10.39 -20.89 10.81
C VAL A 193 11.82 -21.41 10.77
N ILE A 194 12.06 -22.61 11.31
CA ILE A 194 13.37 -23.27 11.30
C ILE A 194 13.84 -23.50 9.86
N ARG A 195 12.95 -23.97 8.96
CA ARG A 195 13.27 -24.18 7.54
C ARG A 195 13.76 -22.89 6.90
N VAL A 196 13.08 -21.77 7.10
CA VAL A 196 13.47 -20.46 6.54
C VAL A 196 14.85 -20.04 7.07
N GLU A 197 15.05 -20.10 8.38
CA GLU A 197 16.30 -19.68 9.01
C GLU A 197 17.49 -20.55 8.58
N HIS A 198 17.34 -21.87 8.51
CA HIS A 198 18.42 -22.78 8.13
C HIS A 198 18.65 -22.86 6.62
N THR A 199 17.58 -22.90 5.82
CA THR A 199 17.68 -23.14 4.37
C THR A 199 17.96 -21.85 3.62
N LEU A 200 17.27 -20.77 3.98
CA LEU A 200 17.43 -19.48 3.30
C LEU A 200 18.47 -18.61 4.01
N GLY A 201 18.79 -18.88 5.27
CA GLY A 201 19.67 -18.02 6.07
C GLY A 201 19.06 -16.65 6.33
N ILE A 202 17.73 -16.56 6.32
CA ILE A 202 16.95 -15.35 6.60
C ILE A 202 16.44 -15.46 8.02
N ARG A 203 16.79 -14.51 8.88
CA ARG A 203 16.38 -14.51 10.30
C ARG A 203 14.92 -14.08 10.44
N CYS A 204 14.13 -14.85 11.18
CA CYS A 204 12.74 -14.55 11.48
C CYS A 204 12.64 -13.80 12.82
N MET A 205 12.12 -12.58 12.81
CA MET A 205 12.00 -11.73 13.99
C MET A 205 10.58 -11.68 14.56
N LYS A 206 10.48 -11.31 15.83
CA LYS A 206 9.23 -11.05 16.55
C LYS A 206 8.93 -9.55 16.52
N GLY A 207 7.70 -9.19 16.13
CA GLY A 207 7.18 -7.82 16.11
C GLY A 207 6.57 -7.38 17.43
#